data_AF-A0A9D6E5B7-F1
#
_entry.id   AF-A0A9D6E5B7-F1
#
_cell.length_a   1.000
_cell.length_b   1.000
_cell.length_c   1.000
_cell.angle_alpha   90.00
_cell.angle_beta   90.00
_cell.angle_gamma   90.00
#
_symmetry.space_group_name_H-M   'P 1'
#
loop_
_entity.id
_entity.type
_entity.pdbx_description
1 polymer ?
#
loop_
_entity_poly.entity_id
_entity_poly.type
_entity_poly.pdbx_seq_one_letter_code
_entity_poly.pdbx_strand_id
1 'polypeptide(L)' 'MMRFVPTLLIAAVTLVTPAAAQQRARVNPKLEQYQREAIQDVEARAQLTQQMVDQIFSFGELGFQEFETSKYLVGLL' A
#
# COMPACT_ATOMS: atom_id res chain seq x y z
N MET A 1 -14.56 -17.57 65.70
CA MET A 1 -15.18 -17.46 64.37
C MET A 1 -14.12 -16.93 63.41
N MET A 2 -13.44 -17.73 62.57
CA MET A 2 -13.93 -18.52 61.43
C MET A 2 -13.92 -17.72 60.12
N ARG A 3 -12.87 -18.00 59.32
CA ARG A 3 -12.74 -17.88 57.84
C ARG A 3 -12.65 -16.40 57.35
N PHE A 4 -11.88 -16.02 56.34
CA PHE A 4 -11.81 -16.56 54.98
C PHE A 4 -10.48 -16.17 54.33
N VAL A 5 -9.81 -17.13 53.68
CA VAL A 5 -8.81 -16.85 52.63
C VAL A 5 -9.58 -16.74 51.32
N PRO A 6 -9.32 -15.72 50.49
CA PRO A 6 -9.05 -16.08 49.10
C PRO A 6 -7.99 -15.19 48.45
N THR A 7 -7.08 -15.87 47.74
CA THR A 7 -6.82 -15.55 46.34
C THR A 7 -6.34 -14.13 46.04
N LEU A 8 -5.14 -13.76 46.48
CA LEU A 8 -4.48 -12.60 45.87
C LEU A 8 -2.96 -12.70 45.96
N LEU A 9 -2.35 -13.64 45.22
CA LEU A 9 -0.94 -13.46 44.82
C LEU A 9 -0.50 -14.40 43.67
N ILE A 10 -1.36 -14.61 42.67
CA ILE A 10 -0.87 -14.94 41.31
C ILE A 10 -0.79 -13.63 40.53
N ALA A 11 0.06 -12.71 41.00
CA ALA A 11 0.34 -11.44 40.33
C ALA A 11 1.85 -11.27 40.08
N ALA A 12 2.57 -12.38 39.92
CA ALA A 12 4.03 -12.38 39.77
C ALA A 12 4.54 -12.85 38.39
N VAL A 13 3.68 -13.10 37.39
CA VAL A 13 4.12 -13.70 36.11
C VAL A 13 3.44 -13.09 34.88
N THR A 14 3.43 -11.76 34.73
CA THR A 14 3.13 -11.14 33.41
C THR A 14 3.88 -9.82 33.16
N LEU A 15 5.12 -9.69 33.64
CA LEU A 15 6.06 -8.70 33.08
C LEU A 15 6.89 -9.34 31.96
N VAL A 16 6.21 -9.88 30.94
CA VAL A 16 6.85 -10.09 29.63
C VAL A 16 6.72 -8.78 28.88
N THR A 17 7.71 -7.91 29.07
CA THR A 17 7.92 -6.75 28.20
C THR A 17 8.12 -7.25 26.76
N PRO A 18 7.38 -6.75 25.75
CA PRO A 18 7.69 -7.06 24.36
C PRO A 18 8.86 -6.19 23.90
N ALA A 19 10.04 -6.36 24.53
CA ALA A 19 11.27 -5.70 24.08
C ALA A 19 11.82 -6.32 22.78
N ALA A 20 11.25 -7.45 22.32
CA ALA A 20 11.68 -8.17 21.12
C ALA A 20 10.84 -7.88 19.85
N ALA A 21 9.80 -7.04 19.93
CA ALA A 21 8.91 -6.79 18.77
C ALA A 21 9.22 -5.52 17.98
N GLN A 22 10.18 -4.69 18.41
CA GLN A 22 10.65 -3.56 17.59
C GLN A 22 11.80 -4.00 16.68
N GLN A 23 11.47 -4.84 15.70
CA GLN A 23 12.20 -4.90 14.44
C GLN A 23 12.06 -3.51 13.79
N ARG A 24 12.95 -2.57 14.13
CA ARG A 24 12.99 -1.27 13.45
C ARG A 24 13.18 -1.56 11.96
N ALA A 25 12.21 -1.18 11.14
CA ALA A 25 12.35 -1.30 9.69
C ALA A 25 13.67 -0.63 9.30
N ARG A 26 14.55 -1.35 8.57
CA ARG A 26 15.76 -0.73 8.03
C ARG A 26 15.31 0.37 7.06
N VAL A 27 15.62 1.62 7.40
CA VAL A 27 15.42 2.74 6.50
C VAL A 27 16.36 2.55 5.32
N ASN A 28 15.79 2.45 4.11
CA ASN A 28 16.60 2.43 2.89
C ASN A 28 17.15 3.85 2.66
N PRO A 29 18.47 4.06 2.66
CA PRO A 29 19.07 5.39 2.50
C PRO A 29 18.76 6.02 1.13
N LYS A 30 18.31 5.24 0.14
CA LYS A 30 17.95 5.71 -1.20
C LYS A 30 16.45 5.97 -1.39
N LEU A 31 15.62 5.80 -0.35
CA LEU A 31 14.16 5.88 -0.49
C LEU A 31 13.70 7.21 -1.10
N GLU A 32 14.23 8.33 -0.61
CA GLU A 32 13.88 9.65 -1.13
C GLU A 32 14.35 9.86 -2.58
N GLN A 33 15.50 9.28 -2.93
CA GLN A 33 16.00 9.34 -4.31
C GLN A 33 15.07 8.58 -5.25
N TYR A 34 14.69 7.34 -4.90
CA TYR A 34 13.76 6.55 -5.71
C TYR A 34 12.40 7.22 -5.83
N GLN A 35 11.92 7.89 -4.78
CA GLN A 35 10.68 8.65 -4.85
C GLN A 35 10.79 9.81 -5.86
N ARG A 36 11.90 10.57 -5.85
CA ARG A 36 12.12 11.66 -6.81
C ARG A 36 12.22 11.15 -8.24
N GLU A 37 12.95 10.07 -8.46
CA GLU A 37 13.07 9.43 -9.79
C GLU A 37 11.71 8.97 -10.30
N ALA A 38 10.91 8.29 -9.46
CA ALA A 38 9.56 7.87 -9.84
C ALA A 38 8.64 9.06 -10.18
N ILE A 39 8.72 10.17 -9.45
CA ILE A 39 7.97 11.38 -9.76
C ILE A 39 8.40 11.94 -11.12
N GLN A 40 9.72 12.04 -11.38
CA GLN A 40 10.24 12.53 -12.65
C GLN A 40 9.78 11.68 -13.84
N ASP A 41 9.79 10.36 -13.69
CA ASP A 41 9.34 9.44 -14.74
C ASP A 41 7.83 9.55 -15.02
N VAL A 42 7.01 9.81 -13.98
CA VAL A 42 5.58 10.07 -14.14
C VAL A 42 5.35 11.39 -14.88
N GLU A 43 6.03 12.47 -14.47
CA GLU A 43 5.91 13.79 -15.12
C GLU A 43 6.34 13.74 -16.59
N ALA A 44 7.41 13.00 -16.90
CA ALA A 44 7.88 12.81 -18.28
C ALA A 44 6.85 12.12 -19.19
N ARG A 45 5.87 11.41 -18.62
CA ARG A 45 4.80 10.70 -19.35
C ARG A 45 3.49 11.48 -19.42
N ALA A 46 3.42 12.69 -18.89
CA ALA A 46 2.18 13.47 -18.82
C ALA A 46 1.43 13.58 -20.15
N GLN A 47 2.15 13.85 -21.26
CA GLN A 47 1.54 13.94 -22.59
C GLN A 47 1.00 12.59 -23.08
N LEU A 48 1.76 11.50 -22.88
CA LEU A 48 1.30 10.16 -23.24
C LEU A 48 0.04 9.80 -22.46
N THR A 49 0.02 10.06 -21.15
CA THR A 49 -1.17 9.85 -20.31
C THR A 49 -2.36 10.67 -20.79
N GLN A 50 -2.15 11.93 -21.16
CA GLN A 50 -3.20 12.78 -21.72
C GLN A 50 -3.80 12.19 -23.00
N GLN A 51 -2.96 11.72 -23.93
CA GLN A 51 -3.41 11.09 -25.17
C GLN A 51 -4.15 9.77 -24.91
N MET A 52 -3.67 8.95 -23.97
CA MET A 52 -4.34 7.71 -23.57
C MET A 52 -5.74 8.00 -22.99
N VAL A 53 -5.85 9.00 -22.12
CA VAL A 53 -7.14 9.43 -21.54
C VAL A 53 -8.08 9.88 -22.64
N ASP A 54 -7.65 10.80 -23.50
CA ASP A 54 -8.47 11.29 -24.63
C ASP A 54 -8.96 10.12 -25.52
N GLN A 55 -8.06 9.19 -25.84
CA GLN A 55 -8.38 8.05 -26.69
C GLN A 55 -9.40 7.11 -26.03
N ILE A 56 -9.21 6.75 -24.76
CA ILE A 56 -10.13 5.87 -24.02
C ILE A 56 -11.51 6.50 -23.90
N PHE A 57 -11.59 7.78 -23.56
CA PHE A 57 -12.88 8.49 -23.46
C PHE A 57 -13.56 8.65 -24.82
N SER A 58 -12.81 8.74 -25.92
CA SER A 58 -13.38 8.85 -27.26
C SER A 58 -14.11 7.60 -27.73
N PHE A 59 -13.81 6.42 -27.17
CA PHE A 59 -14.50 5.17 -27.53
C PHE A 59 -15.94 5.11 -26.99
N GLY A 60 -16.20 5.75 -25.83
CA GLY A 60 -17.55 5.85 -25.27
C GLY A 60 -18.24 4.50 -25.03
N GLU A 61 -17.47 3.46 -24.70
CA GLU A 61 -17.99 2.09 -24.54
C GLU A 61 -18.83 1.94 -23.27
N LEU A 62 -19.84 1.06 -23.35
CA LEU A 62 -20.63 0.69 -22.19
C LEU A 62 -19.81 -0.22 -21.27
N GLY A 63 -20.15 -0.22 -19.98
CA GLY A 63 -19.57 -1.19 -19.03
C GLY A 63 -19.80 -2.63 -19.49
N PHE A 64 -18.77 -3.46 -19.36
CA PHE A 64 -18.71 -4.85 -19.83
C PHE A 64 -18.73 -5.04 -21.37
N GLN A 65 -18.53 -3.98 -22.14
CA GLN A 65 -18.40 -3.99 -23.60
C GLN A 65 -17.19 -3.18 -24.09
N GLU A 66 -16.12 -3.15 -23.31
CA GLU A 66 -14.91 -2.35 -23.54
C GLU A 66 -13.95 -3.00 -24.56
N PHE A 67 -14.45 -3.36 -25.74
CA PHE A 67 -13.72 -4.10 -26.77
C PHE A 67 -12.56 -3.29 -27.37
N GLU A 68 -12.82 -2.05 -27.79
CA GLU A 68 -11.79 -1.18 -28.38
C GLU A 68 -10.84 -0.65 -27.31
N THR A 69 -11.34 -0.34 -26.11
CA THR A 69 -10.49 0.03 -24.96
C THR A 69 -9.52 -1.09 -24.62
N SER A 70 -9.99 -2.34 -24.52
CA SER A 70 -9.14 -3.50 -24.22
C SER A 70 -8.08 -3.72 -25.30
N LYS A 71 -8.49 -3.66 -26.58
CA LYS A 71 -7.58 -3.80 -27.72
C LYS A 71 -6.54 -2.70 -27.77
N TYR A 72 -6.93 -1.45 -27.51
CA TYR A 72 -6.00 -0.31 -27.45
C TYR A 72 -4.98 -0.49 -26.33
N LEU A 73 -5.42 -0.78 -25.10
CA LEU A 73 -4.52 -0.94 -23.95
C LEU A 73 -3.56 -2.11 -24.12
N VAL A 74 -4.05 -3.25 -24.62
CA VAL A 74 -3.18 -4.42 -24.90
C VAL A 74 -2.16 -4.09 -25.99
N GLY A 75 -2.53 -3.29 -26.99
CA GLY A 75 -1.60 -2.86 -28.05
C GLY A 75 -0.50 -1.91 -27.58
N LEU A 76 -0.60 -1.34 -26.38
CA LEU A 76 0.42 -0.45 -25.78
C LEU A 76 1.45 -1.21 -24.91
N LEU A 77 1.20 -2.48 -24.58
CA LEU A 77 2.05 -3.33 -23.74
C LEU A 77 3.02 -4.15 -24.57
#